data_AF-A0A109N2U2-F1
#
_entry.id   AF-A0A109N2U2-F1
#
_cell.length_a   1.000
_cell.length_b   1.000
_cell.length_c   1.000
_cell.angle_alpha   90.00
_cell.angle_beta   90.00
_cell.angle_gamma   90.00
#
_symmetry.space_group_name_H-M   'P 1'
#
loop_
_entity.id
_entity.type
_entity.pdbx_description
1 polymer ?
#
loop_
_entity_poly.entity_id
_entity_poly.type
_entity_poly.pdbx_seq_one_letter_code
_entity_poly.pdbx_strand_id
1 'polypeptide(L)'
;MLQTKIKLSNPAKIEAILMGIVRKSFEEAQKDKLLLCMECGDVDLYIASSNHDELQDAINENFEFDEYGECIKPEEYQELMDDLYEYFLILHKESALFDFFPAGPYTVAGGSRESETDMLAPRGLFSAPFEDAIKK
;
A
#
# COMPACT_ATOMS: atom_id res chain seq x y z
N MET A 1 -3.80 -11.25 7.19
CA MET A 1 -4.66 -10.83 8.32
C MET A 1 -3.85 -9.83 9.12
N LEU A 2 -4.43 -8.68 9.45
CA LEU A 2 -3.73 -7.61 10.18
C LEU A 2 -3.17 -8.15 11.50
N GLN A 3 -1.85 -8.03 11.68
CA GLN A 3 -1.18 -8.32 12.94
C GLN A 3 -0.65 -7.01 13.49
N THR A 4 -1.06 -6.68 14.72
CA THR A 4 -0.62 -5.48 15.42
C THR A 4 -0.17 -5.85 16.82
N LYS A 5 0.82 -5.12 17.32
CA LYS A 5 1.31 -5.28 18.70
C LYS A 5 0.34 -4.72 19.72
N ILE A 6 -0.41 -3.68 19.33
CA ILE A 6 -1.52 -3.15 20.11
C ILE A 6 -2.82 -3.90 19.78
N LYS A 7 -3.74 -3.93 20.75
CA LYS A 7 -5.05 -4.53 20.56
C LYS A 7 -6.02 -3.52 19.97
N LEU A 8 -6.45 -3.76 18.73
CA LEU A 8 -7.45 -2.94 18.07
C LEU A 8 -8.87 -3.28 18.50
N SER A 9 -9.69 -2.26 18.66
CA SER A 9 -11.13 -2.36 18.92
C SER A 9 -11.93 -2.63 17.63
N ASN A 10 -11.41 -2.20 16.48
CA ASN A 10 -12.08 -2.20 15.19
C ASN A 10 -11.22 -2.75 14.01
N PRO A 11 -10.45 -3.85 14.18
CA PRO A 11 -9.47 -4.31 13.18
C PRO A 11 -10.09 -4.59 11.80
N ALA A 12 -11.29 -5.19 11.77
CA ALA A 12 -11.99 -5.48 10.51
C ALA A 12 -12.39 -4.22 9.73
N LYS A 13 -12.69 -3.11 10.43
CA LYS A 13 -13.01 -1.82 9.81
C LYS A 13 -11.75 -1.25 9.15
N ILE A 14 -10.62 -1.23 9.86
CA ILE A 14 -9.34 -0.76 9.34
C ILE A 14 -8.91 -1.60 8.12
N GLU A 15 -8.97 -2.94 8.22
CA GLU A 15 -8.62 -3.84 7.11
C GLU A 15 -9.50 -3.60 5.87
N ALA A 16 -10.80 -3.38 6.05
CA ALA A 16 -11.71 -3.07 4.95
C ALA A 16 -11.37 -1.74 4.26
N ILE A 17 -11.03 -0.71 5.03
CA ILE A 17 -10.64 0.61 4.49
C ILE A 17 -9.33 0.50 3.73
N LEU A 18 -8.30 -0.13 4.31
CA LEU A 18 -7.00 -0.34 3.65
C LEU A 18 -7.15 -1.12 2.33
N MET A 19 -7.95 -2.18 2.34
CA MET A 19 -8.24 -2.94 1.11
C MET A 19 -9.02 -2.10 0.09
N GLY A 20 -9.89 -1.20 0.54
CA GLY A 20 -10.57 -0.22 -0.30
C GLY A 20 -9.59 0.70 -1.03
N ILE A 21 -8.58 1.22 -0.30
CA ILE A 21 -7.49 2.02 -0.87
C ILE A 21 -6.73 1.21 -1.92
N VAL A 22 -6.29 0.00 -1.60
CA VAL A 22 -5.56 -0.90 -2.52
C VAL A 22 -6.36 -1.14 -3.81
N ARG A 23 -7.68 -1.37 -3.69
CA ARG A 23 -8.57 -1.56 -4.86
C ARG A 23 -8.65 -0.31 -5.71
N LYS A 24 -8.79 0.87 -5.10
CA LYS A 24 -8.84 2.14 -5.82
C LYS A 24 -7.52 2.39 -6.56
N SER A 25 -6.38 2.18 -5.91
CA SER A 25 -5.06 2.28 -6.55
C SER A 25 -4.92 1.31 -7.72
N PHE A 26 -5.47 0.09 -7.59
CA PHE A 26 -5.51 -0.88 -8.70
C PHE A 26 -6.35 -0.38 -9.88
N GLU A 27 -7.56 0.14 -9.61
CA GLU A 27 -8.46 0.64 -10.65
C GLU A 27 -7.83 1.83 -11.40
N GLU A 28 -7.20 2.75 -10.68
CA GLU A 28 -6.50 3.90 -11.25
C GLU A 28 -5.29 3.44 -12.08
N ALA A 29 -4.43 2.59 -11.51
CA ALA A 29 -3.28 2.05 -12.21
C ALA A 29 -3.67 1.24 -13.45
N GLN A 30 -4.78 0.48 -13.40
CA GLN A 30 -5.27 -0.29 -14.54
C GLN A 30 -5.79 0.63 -15.65
N LYS A 31 -6.55 1.68 -15.28
CA LYS A 31 -7.12 2.64 -16.23
C LYS A 31 -6.03 3.43 -16.94
N ASP A 32 -5.07 3.95 -16.18
CA ASP A 32 -4.02 4.83 -16.69
C ASP A 32 -2.77 4.06 -17.13
N LYS A 33 -2.76 2.73 -16.95
CA LYS A 33 -1.66 1.81 -17.27
C LYS A 33 -0.36 2.22 -16.59
N LEU A 34 -0.43 2.35 -15.27
CA LEU A 34 0.69 2.76 -14.43
C LEU A 34 1.34 1.56 -13.74
N LEU A 35 2.62 1.70 -13.50
CA LEU A 35 3.39 0.88 -12.56
C LEU A 35 3.49 1.64 -11.24
N LEU A 36 3.48 0.93 -10.12
CA LEU A 36 3.63 1.52 -8.79
C LEU A 36 4.97 1.09 -8.20
N CYS A 37 5.81 2.05 -7.81
CA CYS A 37 7.06 1.79 -7.11
C CYS A 37 6.80 1.57 -5.61
N MET A 38 7.24 0.43 -5.09
CA MET A 38 7.10 0.09 -3.67
C MET A 38 7.99 0.93 -2.74
N GLU A 39 9.01 1.58 -3.30
CA GLU A 39 10.05 2.30 -2.56
C GLU A 39 9.97 3.82 -2.76
N CYS A 40 9.16 4.31 -3.71
CA CYS A 40 9.20 5.69 -4.19
C CYS A 40 7.99 6.55 -3.77
N GLY A 41 7.19 6.10 -2.81
CA GLY A 41 6.03 6.84 -2.31
C GLY A 41 4.70 6.54 -3.03
N ASP A 42 4.72 5.79 -4.14
CA ASP A 42 3.48 5.38 -4.83
C ASP A 42 2.63 4.44 -3.97
N VAL A 43 3.29 3.68 -3.08
CA VAL A 43 2.67 2.79 -2.10
C VAL A 43 3.09 3.21 -0.70
N ASP A 44 2.63 4.38 -0.27
CA ASP A 44 2.94 4.97 1.04
C ASP A 44 1.66 5.14 1.88
N LEU A 45 1.62 4.50 3.05
CA LEU A 45 0.47 4.57 3.94
C LEU A 45 0.31 5.95 4.60
N TYR A 46 1.40 6.65 4.92
CA TYR A 46 1.32 7.98 5.53
C TYR A 46 0.71 8.98 4.54
N ILE A 47 1.09 8.90 3.27
CA ILE A 47 0.46 9.69 2.20
C ILE A 47 -0.99 9.25 1.99
N ALA A 48 -1.26 7.96 1.93
CA ALA A 48 -2.63 7.46 1.72
C ALA A 48 -3.57 7.85 2.88
N SER A 49 -3.12 7.69 4.12
CA SER A 49 -3.90 8.02 5.33
C SER A 49 -4.13 9.52 5.48
N SER A 50 -3.16 10.37 5.16
CA SER A 50 -3.35 11.84 5.19
C SER A 50 -4.41 12.36 4.21
N ASN A 51 -4.74 11.57 3.19
CA ASN A 51 -5.78 11.89 2.21
C ASN A 51 -7.06 11.05 2.41
N HIS A 52 -7.18 10.34 3.53
CA HIS A 52 -8.28 9.43 3.79
C HIS A 52 -8.80 9.57 5.23
N ASP A 53 -9.63 10.59 5.45
CA ASP A 53 -10.22 10.93 6.76
C ASP A 53 -10.83 9.71 7.46
N GLU A 54 -11.55 8.85 6.74
CA GLU A 54 -12.18 7.66 7.33
C GLU A 54 -11.15 6.67 7.92
N LEU A 55 -9.94 6.61 7.35
CA LEU A 55 -8.87 5.77 7.87
C LEU A 55 -8.28 6.39 9.13
N GLN A 56 -8.06 7.70 9.13
CA GLN A 56 -7.59 8.41 10.32
C GLN A 56 -8.60 8.27 11.47
N ASP A 57 -9.89 8.47 11.20
CA ASP A 57 -10.94 8.29 12.20
C ASP A 57 -10.97 6.87 12.76
N ALA A 58 -10.87 5.86 11.90
CA ALA A 58 -10.84 4.46 12.33
C ALA A 58 -9.59 4.13 13.15
N ILE A 59 -8.44 4.72 12.85
CA ILE A 59 -7.23 4.58 13.66
C ILE A 59 -7.42 5.25 15.02
N ASN A 60 -7.90 6.50 15.02
CA ASN A 60 -8.12 7.33 16.20
C ASN A 60 -9.12 6.72 17.20
N GLU A 61 -10.10 5.92 16.75
CA GLU A 61 -11.00 5.14 17.61
C GLU A 61 -10.27 4.21 18.60
N ASN A 62 -8.99 3.90 18.36
CA ASN A 62 -8.18 3.04 19.22
C ASN A 62 -7.36 3.81 20.27
N PHE A 63 -7.45 5.14 20.30
CA PHE A 63 -6.64 5.99 21.17
C PHE A 63 -7.48 7.00 21.94
N GLU A 64 -6.92 7.47 23.04
CA GLU A 64 -7.47 8.59 23.80
C GLU A 64 -6.65 9.85 23.47
N PHE A 65 -7.36 10.96 23.32
CA PHE A 65 -6.78 12.26 23.03
C PHE A 65 -7.07 13.21 24.19
N ASP A 66 -6.14 14.12 24.45
CA ASP A 66 -6.31 15.16 25.47
C ASP A 66 -7.19 16.32 24.97
N GLU A 67 -7.33 17.36 25.81
CA GLU A 67 -8.14 18.55 25.49
C GLU A 67 -7.59 19.39 24.31
N TYR A 68 -6.33 19.18 23.94
CA TYR A 68 -5.67 19.83 22.80
C TYR A 68 -5.68 18.97 21.54
N GLY A 69 -6.23 17.74 21.61
CA GLY A 69 -6.27 16.80 20.50
C GLY A 69 -4.95 16.03 20.33
N GLU A 70 -4.07 16.02 21.33
CA GLU A 70 -2.84 15.23 21.31
C GLU A 70 -3.12 13.81 21.82
N CYS A 71 -2.56 12.80 21.15
CA CYS A 71 -2.69 11.42 21.58
C CYS A 71 -1.98 11.24 22.92
N ILE A 72 -2.68 10.72 23.93
CA ILE A 72 -2.13 10.50 25.28
C ILE A 72 -0.97 9.50 25.25
N LYS A 73 -0.95 8.60 24.26
CA LYS A 73 0.08 7.57 24.05
C LYS A 73 0.66 7.61 22.63
N PRO A 74 1.51 8.60 22.31
CA PRO A 74 2.01 8.80 20.97
C PRO A 74 2.91 7.64 20.48
N GLU A 75 3.58 6.95 21.41
CA GLU A 75 4.42 5.78 21.10
C GLU A 75 3.59 4.59 20.59
N GLU A 76 2.46 4.29 21.25
CA GLU A 76 1.54 3.22 20.80
C GLU A 76 0.87 3.58 19.47
N TYR A 77 0.61 4.87 19.23
CA TYR A 77 0.08 5.36 17.97
C TYR A 77 1.07 5.15 16.82
N GLN A 78 2.33 5.55 17.03
CA GLN A 78 3.39 5.36 16.04
C GLN A 78 3.62 3.86 15.75
N GLU A 79 3.61 3.02 16.78
CA GLU A 79 3.76 1.58 16.63
C GLU A 79 2.62 0.97 15.79
N LEU A 80 1.38 1.42 15.98
CA LEU A 80 0.28 1.01 15.12
C LEU A 80 0.50 1.46 13.67
N MET A 81 0.92 2.70 13.44
CA MET A 81 1.15 3.20 12.09
C MET A 81 2.21 2.38 11.35
N ASP A 82 3.27 1.96 12.04
CA ASP A 82 4.30 1.08 11.49
C ASP A 82 3.73 -0.31 11.16
N ASP A 83 2.98 -0.93 12.08
CA ASP A 83 2.33 -2.23 11.86
C ASP A 83 1.34 -2.17 10.66
N LEU A 84 0.55 -1.09 10.57
CA LEU A 84 -0.38 -0.87 9.47
C LEU A 84 0.36 -0.65 8.15
N TYR A 85 1.52 0.00 8.16
CA TYR A 85 2.29 0.25 6.94
C TYR A 85 2.84 -1.05 6.38
N GLU A 86 3.45 -1.89 7.21
CA GLU A 86 3.89 -3.22 6.81
C GLU A 86 2.71 -4.04 6.25
N TYR A 87 1.57 -3.99 6.92
CA TYR A 87 0.38 -4.69 6.47
C TYR A 87 -0.17 -4.15 5.15
N PHE A 88 -0.12 -2.84 4.92
CA PHE A 88 -0.53 -2.20 3.67
C PHE A 88 0.34 -2.66 2.48
N LEU A 89 1.64 -2.81 2.67
CA LEU A 89 2.55 -3.37 1.66
C LEU A 89 2.23 -4.85 1.37
N ILE A 90 1.91 -5.63 2.40
CA ILE A 90 1.47 -7.03 2.25
C ILE A 90 0.17 -7.10 1.46
N LEU A 91 -0.81 -6.23 1.76
CA LEU A 91 -2.08 -6.20 1.04
C LEU A 91 -1.87 -5.96 -0.47
N HIS A 92 -0.98 -5.05 -0.85
CA HIS A 92 -0.68 -4.84 -2.26
C HIS A 92 -0.13 -6.10 -2.94
N LYS A 93 0.80 -6.80 -2.28
CA LYS A 93 1.44 -8.02 -2.81
C LYS A 93 0.48 -9.22 -2.83
N GLU A 94 -0.37 -9.39 -1.83
CA GLU A 94 -1.20 -10.58 -1.63
C GLU A 94 -2.65 -10.44 -2.12
N SER A 95 -3.12 -9.23 -2.44
CA SER A 95 -4.49 -8.95 -2.92
C SER A 95 -4.90 -9.69 -4.19
N ALA A 96 -3.94 -10.30 -4.89
CA ALA A 96 -4.11 -10.90 -6.21
C ALA A 96 -4.59 -9.90 -7.30
N LEU A 97 -4.52 -8.59 -7.00
CA LEU A 97 -4.82 -7.47 -7.90
C LEU A 97 -3.59 -7.00 -8.68
N PHE A 98 -2.40 -7.15 -8.11
CA PHE A 98 -1.15 -6.72 -8.74
C PHE A 98 -0.25 -7.92 -9.07
N ASP A 99 0.47 -7.81 -10.18
CA ASP A 99 1.66 -8.60 -10.47
C ASP A 99 2.86 -7.92 -9.79
N PHE A 100 3.62 -8.67 -8.99
CA PHE A 100 4.82 -8.18 -8.32
C PHE A 100 6.07 -8.48 -9.13
N PHE A 101 6.88 -7.44 -9.37
CA PHE A 101 8.12 -7.50 -10.11
C PHE A 101 9.27 -7.06 -9.18
N PRO A 102 10.09 -7.99 -8.67
CA PRO A 102 11.23 -7.62 -7.83
C PRO A 102 12.28 -6.82 -8.61
N ALA A 103 13.09 -6.02 -7.92
CA ALA A 103 14.26 -5.38 -8.52
C ALA A 103 15.20 -6.41 -9.20
N GLY A 104 15.86 -5.99 -10.28
CA GLY A 104 16.83 -6.81 -11.01
C GLY A 104 16.59 -6.87 -12.53
N PRO A 105 17.26 -7.82 -13.22
CA PRO A 105 17.27 -7.87 -14.68
C PRO A 105 16.02 -8.56 -15.26
N TYR A 106 15.51 -7.97 -16.34
CA TYR A 106 14.35 -8.41 -17.10
C TYR A 106 14.63 -8.40 -18.60
N THR A 107 14.03 -9.35 -19.34
CA THR A 107 14.07 -9.34 -20.80
C THR A 107 12.85 -8.61 -21.36
N VAL A 108 13.08 -7.53 -22.10
CA VAL A 108 12.03 -6.73 -22.75
C VAL A 108 12.39 -6.57 -24.22
N ALA A 109 11.49 -6.97 -25.11
CA ALA A 109 11.68 -6.90 -26.56
C ALA A 109 13.02 -7.52 -27.07
N GLY A 110 13.53 -8.54 -26.37
CA GLY A 110 14.79 -9.22 -26.70
C GLY A 110 16.07 -8.55 -26.15
N GLY A 111 15.94 -7.43 -25.44
CA GLY A 111 17.04 -6.78 -24.71
C GLY A 111 16.94 -7.00 -23.20
N SER A 112 18.08 -6.96 -22.49
CA SER A 112 18.12 -6.95 -21.03
C SER A 112 18.01 -5.52 -20.50
N ARG A 113 17.08 -5.29 -19.57
CA ARG A 113 16.92 -4.04 -18.82
C ARG A 113 16.88 -4.37 -17.34
N GLU A 114 17.32 -3.44 -16.49
CA GLU A 114 17.34 -3.61 -15.05
C GLU A 114 16.30 -2.70 -14.41
N SER A 115 15.50 -3.25 -13.47
CA SER A 115 14.64 -2.50 -12.57
C SER A 115 15.42 -2.22 -11.30
N GLU A 116 15.57 -0.96 -10.92
CA GLU A 116 16.32 -0.58 -9.72
C GLU A 116 15.55 -0.88 -8.43
N THR A 117 14.22 -0.88 -8.50
CA THR A 117 13.31 -1.01 -7.36
C THR A 117 12.28 -2.11 -7.58
N ASP A 118 11.63 -2.53 -6.49
CA ASP A 118 10.46 -3.38 -6.52
C ASP A 118 9.24 -2.64 -7.08
N MET A 119 8.60 -3.22 -8.09
CA MET A 119 7.47 -2.61 -8.80
C MET A 119 6.23 -3.49 -8.74
N LEU A 120 5.06 -2.86 -8.68
CA LEU A 120 3.77 -3.49 -8.86
C LEU A 120 3.15 -3.05 -10.18
N ALA A 121 2.50 -3.96 -10.86
CA ALA A 121 1.69 -3.66 -12.02
C ALA A 121 0.27 -4.21 -11.85
N PRO A 122 -0.76 -3.55 -12.40
CA PRO A 122 -2.09 -4.15 -12.48
C PRO A 122 -1.99 -5.54 -13.10
N ARG A 123 -2.58 -6.53 -12.42
CA ARG A 123 -2.43 -7.93 -12.78
C ARG A 123 -2.83 -8.18 -14.23
N GLY A 124 -1.96 -8.89 -14.94
CA GLY A 124 -2.18 -9.30 -16.32
C GLY A 124 -1.94 -8.19 -17.36
N LEU A 125 -1.60 -6.96 -16.95
CA LEU A 125 -1.41 -5.85 -17.89
C LEU A 125 0.03 -5.75 -18.42
N PHE A 126 1.04 -6.06 -17.60
CA PHE A 126 2.45 -5.92 -17.96
C PHE A 126 3.18 -7.27 -17.96
N SER A 127 4.18 -7.41 -18.81
CA SER A 127 5.09 -8.57 -18.85
C SER A 127 6.40 -8.34 -18.10
N ALA A 128 6.74 -7.10 -17.80
CA ALA A 128 7.93 -6.67 -17.06
C ALA A 128 7.65 -5.29 -16.44
N PRO A 129 8.45 -4.82 -15.45
CA PRO A 129 8.20 -3.55 -14.75
C PRO A 129 8.66 -2.33 -15.57
N PHE A 130 8.21 -2.20 -16.81
CA PHE A 130 8.48 -1.05 -17.65
C PHE A 130 7.22 -0.60 -18.42
N GLU A 131 7.06 0.70 -18.60
CA GLU A 131 5.88 1.30 -19.24
C GLU A 131 5.61 0.77 -20.66
N ASP A 132 6.67 0.40 -21.39
CA ASP A 132 6.61 -0.15 -22.74
C ASP A 132 6.38 -1.67 -22.78
N ALA A 133 6.41 -2.36 -21.62
CA ALA A 133 6.25 -3.81 -21.50
C ALA A 133 4.79 -4.25 -21.29
N ILE A 134 3.84 -3.56 -21.93
CA ILE A 134 2.41 -3.89 -21.86
C ILE A 134 2.12 -5.16 -22.67
N LYS A 135 1.40 -6.11 -22.07
CA LYS A 135 0.95 -7.36 -22.72
C LYS A 135 -0.04 -7.01 -23.85
N LYS A 136 0.21 -7.57 -25.03
CA LYS A 136 -0.67 -7.46 -26.21
C LYS A 136 -1.73 -8.55 -26.20
#